data_AF-A0A353X064-F1
#
_entry.id   AF-A0A353X064-F1
#
_cell.length_a   1.000
_cell.length_b   1.000
_cell.length_c   1.000
_cell.angle_alpha   90.00
_cell.angle_beta   90.00
_cell.angle_gamma   90.00
#
_symmetry.space_group_name_H-M   'P 1'
#
loop_
_entity.id
_entity.type
_entity.pdbx_description
1 polymer ?
#
loop_
_entity_poly.entity_id
_entity_poly.type
_entity_poly.pdbx_seq_one_letter_code
_entity_poly.pdbx_strand_id
1 'polypeptide(L)'
;MQIKEISPVILSLVAKINESMEIYEHASNRFTEEYIEQRLHQLSKSKRLHIKEIANIFEADKQKLIEAVQKMNDVEVEKEKLNFNNLVDIDDEGSLWKYFIEKERSLIQQYNKILAEQKYDEFQQAIMQNHVAECKREKNELQKHAEMAE
;
A
#
# COMPACT_ATOMS: atom_id res chain seq x y z
N MET A 1 9.43 -26.38 -12.76
CA MET A 1 8.30 -25.47 -12.48
C MET A 1 8.48 -24.27 -13.40
N GLN A 2 7.58 -24.07 -14.37
CA GLN A 2 7.63 -22.87 -15.21
C GLN A 2 7.08 -21.70 -14.40
N ILE A 3 7.86 -20.63 -14.25
CA ILE A 3 7.44 -19.40 -13.59
C ILE A 3 6.39 -18.74 -14.49
N LYS A 4 5.20 -18.45 -13.96
CA LYS A 4 4.17 -17.70 -14.71
C LYS A 4 4.55 -16.23 -14.75
N GLU A 5 4.41 -15.63 -15.92
CA GLU A 5 4.60 -14.19 -16.10
C GLU A 5 3.44 -13.45 -15.40
N ILE A 6 3.77 -12.47 -14.55
CA ILE A 6 2.73 -11.65 -13.88
C ILE A 6 2.15 -10.70 -14.92
N SER A 7 0.81 -10.67 -15.01
CA SER A 7 0.12 -9.73 -15.89
C SER A 7 0.43 -8.27 -15.54
N PRO A 8 0.48 -7.34 -16.51
CA PRO A 8 0.74 -5.92 -16.26
C PRO A 8 -0.19 -5.28 -15.23
N VAL A 9 -1.44 -5.74 -15.16
CA VAL A 9 -2.43 -5.27 -14.19
C VAL A 9 -2.02 -5.61 -12.75
N ILE A 10 -1.55 -6.84 -12.53
CA ILE A 10 -1.05 -7.25 -11.21
C ILE A 10 0.26 -6.56 -10.88
N LEU A 11 1.17 -6.39 -11.85
CA LEU A 11 2.39 -5.58 -11.64
C LEU A 11 2.04 -4.15 -11.21
N SER A 12 1.05 -3.52 -11.83
CA SER A 12 0.57 -2.18 -11.44
C SER A 12 -0.01 -2.15 -10.03
N LEU A 13 -0.75 -3.18 -9.61
CA LEU A 13 -1.26 -3.29 -8.24
C LEU A 13 -0.12 -3.40 -7.23
N VAL A 14 0.83 -4.32 -7.47
CA VAL A 14 1.98 -4.52 -6.58
C VAL A 14 2.83 -3.26 -6.50
N ALA A 15 2.99 -2.53 -7.62
CA ALA A 15 3.68 -1.24 -7.61
C ALA A 15 2.99 -0.21 -6.73
N LYS A 16 1.65 -0.16 -6.72
CA LYS A 16 0.91 0.75 -5.84
C LYS A 16 0.99 0.34 -4.37
N ILE A 17 0.95 -0.97 -4.09
CA ILE A 17 1.13 -1.49 -2.72
C ILE A 17 2.53 -1.16 -2.21
N ASN A 18 3.55 -1.32 -3.06
CA ASN A 18 4.93 -1.00 -2.72
C ASN A 18 5.12 0.50 -2.47
N GLU A 19 4.52 1.37 -3.30
CA GLU A 19 4.53 2.81 -3.07
C GLU A 19 3.98 3.14 -1.68
N SER A 20 2.80 2.61 -1.32
CA SER A 20 2.23 2.84 0.02
C SER A 20 3.13 2.27 1.13
N MET A 21 3.67 1.06 0.97
CA MET A 21 4.58 0.43 1.93
C MET A 21 5.81 1.31 2.23
N GLU A 22 6.50 1.77 1.18
CA GLU A 22 7.69 2.62 1.27
C GLU A 22 7.37 3.96 1.92
N ILE A 23 6.21 4.53 1.61
CA ILE A 23 5.76 5.79 2.22
C ILE A 23 5.45 5.61 3.70
N TYR A 24 4.78 4.52 4.11
CA TYR A 24 4.52 4.27 5.52
C TYR A 24 5.81 3.99 6.31
N GLU A 25 6.77 3.27 5.71
CA GLU A 25 8.08 3.02 6.32
C GLU A 25 8.90 4.31 6.45
N HIS A 26 8.91 5.14 5.41
CA HIS A 26 9.55 6.46 5.46
C HIS A 26 8.90 7.36 6.51
N ALA A 27 7.57 7.41 6.53
CA ALA A 27 6.82 8.23 7.46
C ALA A 27 7.01 7.77 8.91
N SER A 28 7.05 6.46 9.21
CA SER A 28 7.31 5.98 10.57
C SER A 28 8.64 6.48 11.12
N ASN A 29 9.67 6.61 10.27
CA ASN A 29 10.99 7.10 10.70
C ASN A 29 11.06 8.62 10.91
N ARG A 30 9.97 9.35 10.65
CA ARG A 30 9.91 10.82 10.74
C ARG A 30 9.17 11.33 11.97
N PHE A 31 8.24 10.56 12.53
CA PHE A 31 7.49 10.95 13.71
C PHE A 31 8.25 10.61 15.00
N THR A 32 8.09 11.46 16.01
CA THR A 32 8.62 11.22 17.37
C THR A 32 7.57 10.62 18.30
N GLU A 33 6.31 10.72 17.93
CA GLU A 33 5.16 10.17 18.63
C GLU A 33 5.11 8.67 18.41
N GLU A 34 5.49 7.90 19.44
CA GLU A 34 5.58 6.43 19.39
C GLU A 34 4.32 5.78 18.82
N TYR A 35 3.14 6.31 19.13
CA TYR A 35 1.88 5.75 18.63
C TYR A 35 1.73 5.92 17.10
N ILE A 36 2.14 7.05 16.52
CA ILE A 36 2.08 7.32 15.08
C ILE A 36 3.13 6.46 14.37
N GLU A 37 4.36 6.47 14.89
CA GLU A 37 5.47 5.65 14.39
C GLU A 37 5.05 4.18 14.29
N GLN A 38 4.60 3.60 15.41
CA GLN A 38 4.21 2.19 15.46
C GLN A 38 3.06 1.89 14.50
N ARG A 39 2.10 2.81 14.38
CA ARG A 39 0.95 2.64 13.49
C ARG A 39 1.38 2.60 12.03
N LEU A 40 2.21 3.54 11.60
CA LEU A 40 2.73 3.59 10.23
C LEU A 40 3.63 2.38 9.94
N HIS A 41 4.44 1.97 10.91
CA HIS A 41 5.25 0.78 10.80
C HIS A 41 4.41 -0.50 10.62
N GLN A 42 3.28 -0.61 11.33
CA GLN A 42 2.32 -1.71 11.15
C GLN A 42 1.67 -1.68 9.76
N LEU A 43 1.32 -0.49 9.24
CA LEU A 43 0.79 -0.34 7.88
C LEU A 43 1.80 -0.79 6.82
N SER A 44 3.07 -0.41 6.96
CA SER A 44 4.15 -0.89 6.06
C SER A 44 4.26 -2.42 6.10
N LYS A 45 4.28 -3.02 7.30
CA LYS A 45 4.31 -4.49 7.46
C LYS A 45 3.10 -5.19 6.81
N SER A 46 1.92 -4.62 6.96
CA SER A 46 0.67 -5.09 6.32
C SER A 46 0.80 -5.09 4.80
N LYS A 47 1.26 -3.99 4.19
CA LYS A 47 1.46 -3.90 2.73
C LYS A 47 2.55 -4.85 2.22
N ARG A 48 3.61 -5.07 2.98
CA ARG A 48 4.63 -6.08 2.66
C ARG A 48 4.04 -7.49 2.62
N LEU A 49 3.11 -7.81 3.53
CA LEU A 49 2.39 -9.08 3.53
C LEU A 49 1.50 -9.22 2.28
N HIS A 50 0.79 -8.16 1.88
CA HIS A 50 -0.02 -8.17 0.65
C HIS A 50 0.82 -8.52 -0.58
N ILE A 51 1.99 -7.90 -0.76
CA ILE A 51 2.91 -8.21 -1.86
C ILE A 51 3.33 -9.68 -1.83
N LYS A 52 3.68 -10.20 -0.63
CA LYS A 52 4.08 -11.61 -0.45
C LYS A 52 2.96 -12.57 -0.82
N GLU A 53 1.72 -12.27 -0.43
CA GLU A 53 0.56 -13.09 -0.72
C GLU A 53 0.18 -13.05 -2.19
N ILE A 54 0.23 -11.87 -2.83
CA ILE A 54 0.04 -11.73 -4.28
C ILE A 54 1.09 -12.58 -5.03
N ALA A 55 2.37 -12.48 -4.66
CA ALA A 55 3.41 -13.30 -5.28
C ALA A 55 3.13 -14.81 -5.15
N ASN A 56 2.59 -15.25 -3.99
CA ASN A 56 2.26 -16.65 -3.77
C ASN A 56 1.06 -17.09 -4.64
N ILE A 57 -0.04 -16.35 -4.65
CA ILE A 57 -1.28 -16.76 -5.37
C ILE A 57 -1.12 -16.70 -6.90
N PHE A 58 -0.17 -15.92 -7.40
CA PHE A 58 0.19 -15.85 -8.81
C PHE A 58 1.42 -16.71 -9.17
N GLU A 59 1.93 -17.51 -8.23
CA GLU A 59 3.11 -18.39 -8.42
C GLU A 59 4.33 -17.65 -8.99
N ALA A 60 4.49 -16.40 -8.60
CA ALA A 60 5.53 -15.53 -9.11
C ALA A 60 6.81 -15.61 -8.29
N ASP A 61 7.93 -15.40 -8.98
CA ASP A 61 9.21 -15.20 -8.32
C ASP A 61 9.18 -13.85 -7.57
N LYS A 62 9.23 -13.93 -6.23
CA LYS A 62 9.18 -12.76 -5.34
C LYS A 62 10.28 -11.76 -5.63
N GLN A 63 11.50 -12.25 -5.88
CA GLN A 63 12.65 -11.39 -6.11
C GLN A 63 12.47 -10.62 -7.43
N LYS A 64 12.06 -11.32 -8.48
CA LYS A 64 11.79 -10.69 -9.78
C LYS A 64 10.61 -9.72 -9.73
N LEU A 65 9.57 -10.03 -8.95
CA LEU A 65 8.42 -9.15 -8.76
C LEU A 65 8.85 -7.84 -8.10
N ILE A 66 9.64 -7.92 -7.02
CA ILE A 66 10.16 -6.74 -6.32
C ILE A 66 11.05 -5.91 -7.26
N GLU A 67 11.97 -6.55 -7.98
CA GLU A 67 12.85 -5.85 -8.93
C GLU A 67 12.08 -5.18 -10.07
N ALA A 68 11.04 -5.82 -10.59
CA ALA A 68 10.18 -5.25 -11.62
C ALA A 68 9.41 -4.03 -11.09
N VAL A 69 8.90 -4.13 -9.87
CA VAL A 69 8.16 -3.06 -9.20
C VAL A 69 9.06 -1.86 -8.92
N GLN A 70 10.24 -2.07 -8.32
CA GLN A 70 11.21 -1.00 -8.05
C GLN A 70 11.56 -0.24 -9.33
N LYS A 71 11.94 -0.94 -10.40
CA LYS A 71 12.21 -0.31 -11.70
C LYS A 71 11.05 0.49 -12.26
N MET A 72 9.80 0.09 -11.98
CA MET A 72 8.61 0.76 -12.48
C MET A 72 8.22 1.99 -11.66
N ASN A 73 8.45 1.99 -10.34
CA ASN A 73 7.89 3.00 -9.44
C ASN A 73 8.89 3.81 -8.63
N ASP A 74 10.20 3.54 -8.68
CA ASP A 74 11.21 4.25 -7.87
C ASP A 74 11.07 5.78 -7.96
N VAL A 75 10.89 6.33 -9.17
CA VAL A 75 10.71 7.77 -9.37
C VAL A 75 9.43 8.30 -8.70
N GLU A 76 8.34 7.54 -8.78
CA GLU A 76 7.07 7.95 -8.16
C GLU A 76 7.14 7.82 -6.63
N VAL A 77 7.80 6.78 -6.11
CA VAL A 77 8.04 6.62 -4.66
C VAL A 77 8.84 7.80 -4.12
N GLU A 78 9.93 8.19 -4.76
CA GLU A 78 10.75 9.32 -4.31
C GLU A 78 9.99 10.65 -4.38
N LYS A 79 9.19 10.86 -5.43
CA LYS A 79 8.31 12.03 -5.53
C LYS A 79 7.29 12.07 -4.40
N GLU A 80 6.69 10.93 -4.05
CA GLU A 80 5.73 10.83 -2.96
C GLU A 80 6.40 11.02 -1.59
N LYS A 81 7.64 10.56 -1.39
CA LYS A 81 8.42 10.85 -0.17
C LYS A 81 8.69 12.35 -0.03
N LEU A 82 9.04 13.03 -1.13
CA LEU A 82 9.20 14.49 -1.15
C LEU A 82 7.90 15.22 -0.84
N ASN A 83 6.79 14.79 -1.45
CA ASN A 83 5.45 15.34 -1.15
C ASN A 83 5.10 15.17 0.33
N PHE A 84 5.36 13.99 0.90
CA PHE A 84 5.15 13.72 2.32
C PHE A 84 6.03 14.60 3.20
N ASN A 85 7.32 14.77 2.89
CA ASN A 85 8.20 15.63 3.67
C ASN A 85 7.70 17.09 3.70
N ASN A 86 7.22 17.60 2.56
CA ASN A 86 6.62 18.93 2.51
C ASN A 86 5.36 19.04 3.39
N LEU A 87 4.56 17.97 3.52
CA LEU A 87 3.41 17.92 4.42
C LEU A 87 3.83 17.92 5.91
N VAL A 88 4.94 17.25 6.24
CA VAL A 88 5.49 17.27 7.61
C VAL A 88 6.04 18.65 7.94
N ASP A 89 6.72 19.32 7.00
CA ASP A 89 7.35 20.61 7.24
C ASP A 89 6.35 21.76 7.45
N ILE A 90 5.09 21.60 6.98
CA ILE A 90 4.00 22.55 7.25
C ILE A 90 3.25 22.27 8.56
N ASP A 91 3.60 21.19 9.26
CA ASP A 91 3.07 20.79 10.58
C ASP A 91 1.54 20.74 10.68
N ASP A 92 0.89 20.30 9.61
CA ASP A 92 -0.57 20.09 9.57
C ASP A 92 -0.89 18.61 9.77
N GLU A 93 -1.05 18.22 11.03
CA GLU A 93 -1.40 16.86 11.43
C GLU A 93 -2.68 16.36 10.73
N GLY A 94 -3.68 17.22 10.55
CA GLY A 94 -4.91 16.89 9.84
C GLY A 94 -4.66 16.53 8.37
N SER A 95 -3.78 17.28 7.70
CA SER A 95 -3.35 16.97 6.32
C SER A 95 -2.53 15.69 6.23
N LEU A 96 -1.72 15.37 7.25
CA LEU A 96 -0.97 14.11 7.31
C LEU A 96 -1.91 12.90 7.40
N TRP A 97 -2.91 12.94 8.27
CA TRP A 97 -3.91 11.87 8.36
C TRP A 97 -4.71 11.74 7.07
N LYS A 98 -5.14 12.85 6.46
CA LYS A 98 -5.83 12.88 5.16
C LYS A 98 -4.99 12.23 4.06
N TYR A 99 -3.68 12.50 4.03
CA TYR A 99 -2.76 11.89 3.08
C TYR A 99 -2.73 10.35 3.20
N PHE A 100 -2.62 9.81 4.41
CA PHE A 100 -2.63 8.35 4.61
C PHE A 100 -3.98 7.71 4.29
N ILE A 101 -5.10 8.39 4.57
CA ILE A 101 -6.45 7.95 4.22
C ILE A 101 -6.61 7.84 2.69
N GLU A 102 -6.11 8.82 1.93
CA GLU A 102 -6.15 8.78 0.47
C GLU A 102 -5.28 7.65 -0.11
N LYS A 103 -4.15 7.31 0.53
CA LYS A 103 -3.33 6.15 0.14
C LYS A 103 -4.11 4.83 0.27
N GLU A 104 -4.77 4.61 1.40
CA GLU A 104 -5.61 3.41 1.59
C GLU A 104 -6.80 3.39 0.62
N ARG A 105 -7.42 4.55 0.39
CA ARG A 105 -8.51 4.68 -0.61
C ARG A 105 -8.03 4.30 -2.01
N SER A 106 -6.86 4.77 -2.41
CA SER A 106 -6.26 4.47 -3.71
C SER A 106 -6.02 2.96 -3.88
N LEU A 107 -5.49 2.29 -2.85
CA LEU A 107 -5.31 0.84 -2.85
C LEU A 107 -6.63 0.10 -3.01
N ILE A 108 -7.65 0.45 -2.20
CA ILE A 108 -8.99 -0.14 -2.29
C ILE A 108 -9.55 0.00 -3.71
N GLN A 109 -9.39 1.16 -4.34
CA GLN A 109 -9.85 1.39 -5.71
C GLN A 109 -9.12 0.48 -6.71
N GLN A 110 -7.80 0.30 -6.57
CA GLN A 110 -7.03 -0.56 -7.48
C GLN A 110 -7.41 -2.04 -7.33
N TYR A 111 -7.54 -2.54 -6.10
CA TYR A 111 -8.03 -3.90 -5.87
C TYR A 111 -9.43 -4.12 -6.46
N ASN A 112 -10.36 -3.18 -6.24
CA ASN A 112 -11.73 -3.31 -6.76
C ASN A 112 -11.78 -3.28 -8.28
N LYS A 113 -10.92 -2.49 -8.95
CA LYS A 113 -10.80 -2.52 -10.42
C LYS A 113 -10.42 -3.90 -10.92
N ILE A 114 -9.44 -4.53 -10.26
CA ILE A 114 -8.94 -5.86 -10.62
C ILE A 114 -9.99 -6.95 -10.35
N LEU A 115 -10.65 -6.88 -9.19
CA LEU A 115 -11.74 -7.81 -8.84
C LEU A 115 -12.93 -7.70 -9.80
N ALA A 116 -13.20 -6.51 -10.34
CA ALA A 116 -14.28 -6.31 -11.31
C ALA A 116 -14.03 -6.99 -12.66
N GLU A 117 -12.79 -7.35 -13.00
CA GLU A 117 -12.47 -8.03 -14.26
C GLU A 117 -12.94 -9.50 -14.28
N GLN A 118 -13.28 -10.09 -13.11
CA GLN A 118 -13.80 -11.46 -12.94
C GLN A 118 -13.01 -12.57 -13.68
N LYS A 119 -11.74 -12.33 -13.98
CA LYS A 119 -10.86 -13.24 -14.74
C LYS A 119 -9.94 -14.11 -13.87
N TYR A 120 -9.99 -13.91 -12.56
CA TYR A 120 -9.15 -14.59 -11.57
C TYR A 120 -9.93 -15.73 -10.92
N ASP A 121 -9.25 -16.77 -10.43
CA ASP A 121 -9.93 -17.87 -9.75
C ASP A 121 -10.51 -17.44 -8.38
N GLU A 122 -11.42 -18.25 -7.84
CA GLU A 122 -12.11 -17.94 -6.57
C GLU A 122 -11.13 -17.72 -5.41
N PHE A 123 -10.02 -18.46 -5.38
CA PHE A 123 -9.02 -18.35 -4.32
C PHE A 123 -8.25 -17.03 -4.43
N GLN A 124 -7.81 -16.66 -5.63
CA GLN A 124 -7.17 -15.37 -5.91
C GLN A 124 -8.10 -14.20 -5.57
N GLN A 125 -9.38 -14.29 -5.97
CA GLN A 125 -10.38 -13.28 -5.64
C GLN A 125 -10.59 -13.16 -4.13
N ALA A 126 -10.69 -14.28 -3.41
CA ALA A 126 -10.88 -14.27 -1.95
C ALA A 126 -9.72 -13.58 -1.22
N ILE A 127 -8.47 -13.86 -1.63
CA ILE A 127 -7.29 -13.20 -1.05
C ILE A 127 -7.30 -11.69 -1.34
N MET A 128 -7.58 -11.27 -2.58
CA MET A 128 -7.68 -9.85 -2.91
C MET A 128 -8.84 -9.14 -2.19
N GLN A 129 -9.97 -9.82 -1.98
CA GLN A 129 -11.09 -9.29 -1.18
C GLN A 129 -10.70 -9.12 0.30
N ASN A 130 -9.91 -10.04 0.86
CA ASN A 130 -9.35 -9.89 2.20
C ASN A 130 -8.46 -8.66 2.30
N HIS A 131 -7.56 -8.43 1.32
CA HIS A 131 -6.74 -7.21 1.28
C HIS A 131 -7.58 -5.93 1.23
N VAL A 132 -8.68 -5.92 0.46
CA VAL A 132 -9.64 -4.80 0.44
C VAL A 132 -10.27 -4.57 1.81
N ALA A 133 -10.69 -5.64 2.50
CA ALA A 133 -11.28 -5.54 3.82
C ALA A 133 -10.27 -4.96 4.84
N GLU A 134 -9.01 -5.39 4.76
CA GLU A 134 -7.93 -4.86 5.60
C GLU A 134 -7.65 -3.39 5.33
N CYS A 135 -7.49 -2.98 4.07
CA CYS A 135 -7.30 -1.58 3.71
C CYS A 135 -8.50 -0.71 4.16
N LYS A 136 -9.73 -1.22 4.07
CA LYS A 136 -10.93 -0.52 4.57
C LYS A 136 -10.88 -0.32 6.08
N ARG A 137 -10.49 -1.35 6.84
CA ARG A 137 -10.32 -1.26 8.29
C ARG A 137 -9.23 -0.23 8.64
N GLU A 138 -8.08 -0.32 7.99
CA GLU A 138 -6.95 0.59 8.20
C GLU A 138 -7.30 2.04 7.89
N LYS A 139 -7.98 2.29 6.77
CA LYS A 139 -8.52 3.60 6.40
C LYS A 139 -9.48 4.15 7.48
N ASN A 140 -10.39 3.32 7.98
CA ASN A 140 -11.35 3.75 9.00
C ASN A 140 -10.66 4.04 10.34
N GLU A 141 -9.60 3.31 10.68
CA GLU A 141 -8.78 3.59 11.86
C GLU A 141 -8.03 4.92 11.70
N LEU A 142 -7.42 5.18 10.54
CA LEU A 142 -6.79 6.47 10.24
C LEU A 142 -7.79 7.64 10.29
N GLN A 143 -9.02 7.43 9.81
CA GLN A 143 -10.09 8.43 9.85
C GLN A 143 -10.44 8.82 11.30
N LYS A 144 -10.46 7.87 12.23
CA LYS A 144 -10.70 8.16 13.65
C LYS A 144 -9.60 9.03 14.25
N HIS A 145 -8.33 8.82 13.86
CA HIS A 145 -7.23 9.67 14.29
C HIS A 145 -7.36 11.09 13.73
N ALA A 146 -7.73 11.22 12.45
CA ALA A 146 -7.98 12.52 11.84
C ALA A 146 -9.07 13.31 12.58
N GLU A 147 -10.16 12.64 12.97
CA GLU A 147 -11.28 13.25 13.71
C GLU A 147 -10.92 13.65 15.15
N MET A 148 -9.88 13.05 15.74
CA MET A 148 -9.39 13.39 17.09
C MET A 148 -8.41 14.57 17.09
N ALA A 149 -7.81 14.88 15.94
CA ALA A 149 -6.85 15.97 15.76
C ALA A 149 -7.52 17.30 15.36
N GLU A 150 -8.81 17.29 15.01
CA GLU A 150 -9.67 18.47 14.75
C GLU A 150 -10.34 18.98 16.05
#